data_AF-A0A418WE11-F1
#
_entry.id   AF-A0A418WE11-F1
#
_cell.length_a   1.000
_cell.length_b   1.000
_cell.length_c   1.000
_cell.angle_alpha   90.00
_cell.angle_beta   90.00
_cell.angle_gamma   90.00
#
_symmetry.space_group_name_H-M   'P 1'
#
loop_
_entity.id
_entity.type
_entity.pdbx_description
1 polymer ?
#
loop_
_entity_poly.entity_id
_entity_poly.type
_entity_poly.pdbx_seq_one_letter_code
_entity_poly.pdbx_strand_id
1 'polypeptide(L)'
;MRVLLTKNQLSDLAAALKVILEKGEQSRLSPQDFFGQLRSAAAAMARDPSQVRTVGNLGDLMGEYIQDLPYRSQILGLGEAEWLAMGPSAQREILDTVEAKLRLYAEYDASSQLWVSFGEGAAPGDSYFPVPLEALP
;
A
#
# COMPACT_ATOMS: atom_id res chain seq x y z
N MET A 1 10.99 11.85 -11.57
CA MET A 1 9.78 11.42 -12.31
C MET A 1 8.58 11.47 -11.38
N ARG A 2 7.37 11.66 -11.92
CA ARG A 2 6.11 11.74 -11.14
C ARG A 2 5.06 10.83 -11.77
N VAL A 3 4.20 10.24 -10.95
CA VAL A 3 3.07 9.40 -11.37
C VAL A 3 1.78 10.13 -11.00
N LEU A 4 0.81 10.11 -11.92
CA LEU A 4 -0.51 10.64 -11.64
C LEU A 4 -1.33 9.54 -10.95
N LEU A 5 -1.77 9.82 -9.73
CA LEU A 5 -2.73 8.98 -9.02
C LEU A 5 -4.04 9.74 -8.85
N THR A 6 -5.15 9.03 -8.98
CA THR A 6 -6.46 9.54 -8.59
C THR A 6 -6.62 9.50 -7.08
N LYS A 7 -7.60 10.23 -6.56
CA LYS A 7 -7.92 10.23 -5.13
C LYS A 7 -8.35 8.84 -4.65
N ASN A 8 -9.10 8.11 -5.48
CA ASN A 8 -9.48 6.73 -5.20
C ASN A 8 -8.24 5.82 -5.12
N GLN A 9 -7.32 5.92 -6.09
CA GLN A 9 -6.07 5.14 -6.08
C GLN A 9 -5.19 5.45 -4.87
N LEU A 10 -5.10 6.71 -4.43
CA LEU A 10 -4.36 7.06 -3.22
C LEU A 10 -5.04 6.49 -1.96
N SER A 11 -6.36 6.54 -1.89
CA SER A 11 -7.14 5.98 -0.79
C SER A 11 -6.98 4.46 -0.70
N ASP A 12 -7.05 3.76 -1.82
CA ASP A 12 -6.88 2.30 -1.88
C ASP A 12 -5.47 1.90 -1.44
N LEU A 13 -4.46 2.64 -1.88
CA LEU A 13 -3.06 2.44 -1.47
C LEU A 13 -2.87 2.66 0.04
N ALA A 14 -3.45 3.74 0.57
CA ALA A 14 -3.41 4.02 2.00
C ALA A 14 -4.15 2.95 2.81
N ALA A 15 -5.25 2.39 2.30
CA ALA A 15 -5.96 1.30 2.96
C ALA A 15 -5.11 0.03 3.02
N ALA A 16 -4.44 -0.33 1.92
CA ALA A 16 -3.53 -1.48 1.87
C ALA A 16 -2.36 -1.33 2.86
N LEU A 17 -1.71 -0.15 2.88
CA LEU A 17 -0.62 0.12 3.83
C LEU A 17 -1.07 0.09 5.29
N LYS A 18 -2.29 0.55 5.61
CA LYS A 18 -2.85 0.43 6.97
C LYS A 18 -2.97 -1.03 7.39
N VAL A 19 -3.50 -1.88 6.51
CA VAL A 19 -3.63 -3.33 6.79
C VAL A 19 -2.25 -3.96 7.03
N ILE A 20 -1.26 -3.61 6.21
CA ILE A 20 0.13 -4.07 6.39
C ILE A 20 0.67 -3.67 7.76
N LEU A 21 0.53 -2.39 8.13
CA LEU A 21 1.01 -1.88 9.42
C LEU A 21 0.31 -2.57 10.60
N GLU A 22 -1.03 -2.67 10.55
CA GLU A 22 -1.82 -3.30 11.61
C GLU A 22 -1.44 -4.76 11.81
N LYS A 23 -1.33 -5.54 10.73
CA LYS A 23 -0.95 -6.96 10.81
C LYS A 23 0.51 -7.15 11.20
N GLY A 24 1.39 -6.25 10.76
CA GLY A 24 2.78 -6.23 11.16
C GLY A 24 2.96 -6.01 12.66
N GLU A 25 2.27 -5.02 13.22
CA GLU A 25 2.30 -4.75 14.67
C GLU A 25 1.67 -5.89 15.49
N GLN A 26 0.58 -6.49 15.01
CA GLN A 26 -0.06 -7.66 15.64
C GLN A 26 0.87 -8.89 15.64
N SER A 27 1.75 -9.01 14.63
CA SER A 27 2.64 -10.16 14.45
C SER A 27 4.06 -9.92 14.98
N ARG A 28 4.30 -8.84 15.73
CA ARG A 28 5.65 -8.45 16.19
C ARG A 28 6.34 -9.53 17.04
N LEU A 29 5.57 -10.31 17.79
CA LEU A 29 6.09 -11.42 18.60
C LEU A 29 6.10 -12.77 17.86
N SER A 30 5.37 -12.85 16.75
CA SER A 30 5.22 -14.05 15.93
C SER A 30 5.28 -13.69 14.44
N PRO A 31 6.46 -13.34 13.89
CA PRO A 31 6.58 -12.88 12.51
C PRO A 31 6.06 -13.89 11.48
N GLN A 32 6.08 -15.18 11.80
CA GLN A 32 5.51 -16.27 10.99
C GLN A 32 4.00 -16.14 10.73
N ASP A 33 3.27 -15.43 11.60
CA ASP A 33 1.82 -15.28 11.45
C ASP A 33 1.46 -14.13 10.51
N PHE A 34 2.41 -13.23 10.19
CA PHE A 34 2.17 -11.98 9.48
C PHE A 34 1.50 -12.18 8.12
N PHE A 35 2.12 -12.95 7.22
CA PHE A 35 1.58 -13.17 5.87
C PHE A 35 0.28 -13.98 5.89
N GLY A 36 0.11 -14.89 6.85
CA GLY A 36 -1.17 -15.56 7.11
C GLY A 36 -2.29 -14.57 7.47
N GLN A 37 -1.99 -13.60 8.32
CA GLN A 37 -2.93 -12.52 8.67
C GLN A 37 -3.20 -11.57 7.51
N LEU A 38 -2.20 -11.25 6.67
CA LEU A 38 -2.41 -10.45 5.46
C LEU A 38 -3.36 -11.14 4.48
N ARG A 39 -3.15 -12.43 4.19
CA ARG A 39 -4.05 -13.23 3.36
C ARG A 39 -5.47 -13.26 3.92
N SER A 40 -5.59 -13.37 5.24
CA SER A 40 -6.89 -13.38 5.92
C SER A 40 -7.59 -12.02 5.83
N ALA A 41 -6.85 -10.91 5.97
CA ALA A 41 -7.38 -9.57 5.80
C ALA A 41 -7.80 -9.32 4.34
N ALA A 42 -6.96 -9.70 3.37
CA ALA A 42 -7.29 -9.66 1.96
C ALA A 42 -8.56 -10.47 1.66
N ALA A 43 -8.70 -11.66 2.26
CA ALA A 43 -9.91 -12.47 2.13
C ALA A 43 -11.18 -11.78 2.62
N ALA A 44 -11.09 -11.04 3.73
CA ALA A 44 -12.22 -10.31 4.30
C ALA A 44 -12.58 -9.05 3.49
N MET A 45 -11.60 -8.42 2.82
CA MET A 45 -11.80 -7.23 2.00
C MET A 45 -12.20 -7.56 0.55
N ALA A 46 -11.79 -8.74 0.07
CA ALA A 46 -12.08 -9.16 -1.29
C ALA A 46 -13.57 -9.42 -1.46
N ARG A 47 -14.20 -8.66 -2.35
CA ARG A 47 -15.54 -8.98 -2.87
C ARG A 47 -15.55 -10.27 -3.70
N ASP A 48 -14.38 -10.69 -4.20
CA ASP A 48 -14.18 -11.89 -5.00
C ASP A 48 -13.14 -12.83 -4.33
N PRO A 49 -13.54 -14.02 -3.85
CA PRO A 49 -12.66 -15.01 -3.22
C PRO A 49 -11.51 -15.52 -4.11
N SER A 50 -11.59 -15.33 -5.44
CA SER A 50 -10.52 -15.74 -6.37
C SER A 50 -9.31 -14.81 -6.34
N GLN A 51 -9.48 -13.54 -5.96
CA GLN A 51 -8.41 -12.53 -5.78
C GLN A 51 -7.55 -12.79 -4.53
N VAL A 52 -8.07 -13.57 -3.58
CA VAL A 52 -7.43 -13.86 -2.28
C VAL A 52 -6.24 -14.82 -2.42
N ARG A 53 -6.16 -15.55 -3.53
CA ARG A 53 -5.29 -16.73 -3.65
C ARG A 53 -3.80 -16.46 -3.88
N THR A 54 -3.36 -15.21 -3.94
CA THR A 54 -1.93 -14.96 -4.20
C THR A 54 -1.40 -13.67 -3.57
N VAL A 55 -1.56 -13.48 -2.26
CA VAL A 55 -0.67 -12.55 -1.53
C VAL A 55 0.66 -13.28 -1.29
N GLY A 56 1.56 -13.15 -2.26
CA GLY A 56 2.94 -13.65 -2.22
C GLY A 56 3.92 -12.60 -1.73
N ASN A 57 3.61 -11.32 -1.93
CA ASN A 57 4.38 -10.17 -1.48
C ASN A 57 3.46 -9.05 -0.96
N LEU A 58 4.04 -8.00 -0.36
CA LEU A 58 3.26 -6.86 0.15
C LEU A 58 2.58 -6.04 -0.95
N GLY A 59 3.18 -5.97 -2.14
CA GLY A 59 2.63 -5.26 -3.29
C GLY A 59 1.34 -5.86 -3.84
N ASP A 60 1.11 -7.16 -3.64
CA ASP A 60 -0.12 -7.85 -4.07
C ASP A 60 -1.39 -7.30 -3.38
N LEU A 61 -1.23 -6.57 -2.26
CA LEU A 61 -2.34 -5.88 -1.58
C LEU A 61 -2.66 -4.50 -2.19
N MET A 62 -1.80 -3.95 -3.05
CA MET A 62 -1.83 -2.54 -3.47
C MET A 62 -2.48 -2.31 -4.84
N GLY A 63 -3.15 -3.33 -5.40
CA GLY A 63 -3.89 -3.26 -6.65
C GLY A 63 -3.02 -3.24 -7.92
N GLU A 64 -3.65 -3.48 -9.06
CA GLU A 64 -2.97 -3.66 -10.36
C GLU A 64 -2.24 -2.39 -10.84
N TYR A 65 -2.75 -1.19 -10.51
CA TYR A 65 -2.19 0.08 -10.98
C TYR A 65 -0.80 0.39 -10.41
N ILE A 66 -0.40 -0.23 -9.30
CA ILE A 66 0.96 -0.14 -8.77
C ILE A 66 1.88 -1.17 -9.44
N GLN A 67 1.36 -2.34 -9.84
CA GLN A 67 2.12 -3.40 -10.48
C GLN A 67 2.58 -3.03 -11.89
N ASP A 68 1.81 -2.20 -12.60
CA ASP A 68 2.13 -1.68 -13.93
C ASP A 68 3.16 -0.54 -13.92
N LEU A 69 3.53 -0.02 -12.73
CA LEU A 69 4.53 1.03 -12.65
C LEU A 69 5.94 0.46 -12.86
N PRO A 70 6.79 1.12 -13.66
CA PRO A 70 8.19 0.69 -13.87
C PRO A 70 9.06 0.83 -12.61
N TYR A 71 8.49 1.25 -11.48
CA TYR A 71 9.15 1.40 -10.20
C TYR A 71 8.85 0.18 -9.31
N ARG A 72 9.85 -0.69 -9.13
CA ARG A 72 9.80 -1.75 -8.12
C ARG A 72 10.37 -1.22 -6.82
N SER A 73 9.51 -0.76 -5.93
CA SER A 73 9.96 -0.52 -4.55
C SER A 73 10.37 -1.83 -3.90
N GLN A 74 11.36 -1.75 -3.02
CA GLN A 74 11.83 -2.85 -2.20
C GLN A 74 10.70 -3.41 -1.29
N ILE A 75 9.76 -2.57 -0.86
CA ILE A 75 8.64 -2.99 -0.01
C ILE A 75 7.64 -3.83 -0.81
N LEU A 76 7.35 -3.43 -2.05
CA LEU A 76 6.39 -4.13 -2.92
C LEU A 76 6.82 -5.57 -3.19
N GLY A 77 8.12 -5.80 -3.39
CA GLY A 77 8.66 -7.14 -3.65
C GLY A 77 8.85 -8.01 -2.40
N LEU A 78 8.55 -7.50 -1.20
CA LEU A 78 8.83 -8.21 0.04
C LEU A 78 7.86 -9.37 0.24
N GLY A 79 8.37 -10.61 0.17
CA GLY A 79 7.62 -11.83 0.39
C GLY A 79 7.76 -12.40 1.79
N GLU A 80 7.04 -13.49 2.04
CA GLU A 80 7.03 -14.17 3.33
C GLU A 80 8.41 -14.72 3.70
N ALA A 81 9.11 -15.33 2.73
CA ALA A 81 10.44 -15.89 2.97
C ALA A 81 11.46 -14.81 3.32
N GLU A 82 11.47 -13.68 2.60
CA GLU A 82 12.33 -12.55 2.92
C GLU A 82 11.98 -11.96 4.29
N TRP A 83 10.69 -11.76 4.58
CA TRP A 83 10.24 -11.23 5.87
C TRP A 83 10.69 -12.12 7.04
N LEU A 84 10.60 -13.44 6.92
CA LEU A 84 11.02 -14.38 7.98
C LEU A 84 12.53 -14.52 8.09
N ALA A 85 13.26 -14.30 6.99
CA ALA A 85 14.72 -14.24 7.02
C ALA A 85 15.25 -12.95 7.67
N MET A 86 14.43 -11.89 7.75
CA MET A 86 14.79 -10.64 8.41
C MET A 86 14.84 -10.78 9.94
N GLY A 87 15.77 -10.06 10.56
CA GLY A 87 15.76 -9.85 12.00
C GLY A 87 14.67 -8.86 12.45
N PRO A 88 14.30 -8.85 13.74
CA PRO A 88 13.24 -7.98 14.27
C PRO A 88 13.45 -6.49 13.99
N SER A 89 14.70 -6.02 13.97
CA SER A 89 15.03 -4.62 13.66
C SER A 89 14.71 -4.26 12.21
N ALA A 90 15.03 -5.14 11.25
CA ALA A 90 14.73 -4.90 9.83
C ALA A 90 13.22 -4.97 9.57
N GLN A 91 12.52 -5.91 10.20
CA GLN A 91 11.05 -5.95 10.17
C GLN A 91 10.44 -4.65 10.70
N ARG A 92 10.98 -4.10 11.79
CA ARG A 92 10.52 -2.82 12.35
C ARG A 92 10.76 -1.66 11.39
N GLU A 93 11.92 -1.60 10.75
CA GLU A 93 12.25 -0.55 9.77
C GLU A 93 11.28 -0.53 8.58
N ILE A 94 10.86 -1.71 8.11
CA ILE A 94 9.80 -1.81 7.09
C ILE A 94 8.49 -1.21 7.60
N LEU A 95 8.05 -1.54 8.82
CA LEU A 95 6.82 -1.00 9.39
C LEU A 95 6.88 0.51 9.61
N ASP A 96 8.01 1.03 10.09
CA ASP A 96 8.23 2.47 10.27
C ASP A 96 8.20 3.20 8.90
N THR A 97 8.72 2.57 7.85
CA THR A 97 8.63 3.10 6.48
C THR A 97 7.19 3.13 5.98
N VAL A 98 6.42 2.05 6.20
CA VAL A 98 4.99 1.99 5.88
C VAL A 98 4.23 3.10 6.61
N GLU A 99 4.51 3.31 7.90
CA GLU A 99 3.90 4.37 8.70
C GLU A 99 4.23 5.77 8.17
N ALA A 100 5.49 6.01 7.76
CA ALA A 100 5.90 7.28 7.16
C ALA A 100 5.15 7.57 5.85
N LYS A 101 4.94 6.54 5.01
CA LYS A 101 4.15 6.67 3.77
C LYS A 101 2.68 6.99 4.05
N LEU A 102 2.09 6.35 5.07
CA LEU A 102 0.73 6.64 5.49
C LEU A 102 0.55 8.11 5.92
N ARG A 103 1.50 8.65 6.69
CA ARG A 103 1.48 10.07 7.06
C ARG A 103 1.56 10.97 5.84
N LEU A 104 2.46 10.65 4.91
CA LEU A 104 2.61 11.40 3.65
C LEU A 104 1.32 11.38 2.80
N TYR A 105 0.63 10.25 2.72
CA TYR A 105 -0.62 10.15 1.97
C TYR A 105 -1.75 10.93 2.63
N ALA A 106 -1.79 10.99 3.95
CA ALA A 106 -2.73 11.85 4.67
C ALA A 106 -2.48 13.34 4.38
N GLU A 107 -1.21 13.76 4.27
CA GLU A 107 -0.86 15.13 3.89
C GLU A 107 -1.29 15.46 2.45
N TYR A 108 -1.11 14.52 1.51
CA TYR A 108 -1.58 14.68 0.13
C TYR A 108 -3.10 14.78 0.04
N ASP A 109 -3.83 13.92 0.77
CA ASP A 109 -5.29 13.94 0.80
C ASP A 109 -5.83 15.25 1.41
N ALA A 110 -5.19 15.77 2.46
CA ALA A 110 -5.53 17.04 3.10
C ALA A 110 -5.26 18.26 2.19
N SER A 111 -4.33 18.14 1.23
CA SER A 111 -3.93 19.22 0.33
C SER A 111 -4.85 19.35 -0.88
N SER A 112 -6.17 19.50 -0.65
CA SER A 112 -7.24 19.53 -1.67
C SER A 112 -7.00 20.50 -2.83
N GLN A 113 -6.31 21.62 -2.57
CA GLN A 113 -5.94 22.65 -3.55
C GLN A 113 -4.91 22.21 -4.61
N LEU A 114 -4.22 21.09 -4.39
CA LEU A 114 -3.24 20.55 -5.34
C LEU A 114 -3.83 19.47 -6.26
N TRP A 115 -5.08 19.07 -6.03
CA TRP A 115 -5.77 18.08 -6.82
C TRP A 115 -6.42 18.75 -8.04
N VAL A 116 -6.14 18.20 -9.23
CA VAL A 116 -6.62 18.75 -10.50
C VAL A 116 -7.70 17.83 -11.06
N SER A 117 -8.91 18.35 -11.25
CA SER A 117 -9.98 17.67 -11.99
C SER A 117 -9.96 18.10 -13.45
N PHE A 118 -10.07 17.13 -14.36
CA PHE A 118 -10.20 17.40 -15.80
C PHE A 118 -11.67 17.24 -16.21
N GLY A 119 -12.32 18.33 -16.63
CA GLY A 119 -13.69 18.35 -17.17
C GLY A 119 -14.76 18.89 -16.21
N GLU A 120 -15.79 19.53 -16.77
CA GLU A 120 -17.00 19.91 -16.01
C GLU A 120 -17.76 18.64 -15.59
N GLY A 121 -18.00 18.48 -14.29
CA GLY A 121 -18.74 17.33 -13.74
C GLY A 121 -17.88 16.11 -13.35
N ALA A 122 -16.55 16.23 -13.33
CA ALA A 122 -15.67 15.16 -12.84
C ALA A 122 -16.01 14.78 -11.38
N ALA A 123 -16.11 13.47 -11.10
CA ALA A 123 -16.35 13.00 -9.75
C ALA A 123 -15.19 13.40 -8.82
N PRO A 124 -15.44 13.74 -7.53
CA PRO A 124 -14.38 14.13 -6.60
C PRO A 124 -13.26 13.08 -6.41
N GLY A 125 -13.53 11.81 -6.76
CA GLY A 125 -12.57 10.71 -6.71
C GLY A 125 -11.61 10.64 -7.91
N ASP A 126 -11.95 11.32 -9.01
CA ASP A 126 -11.21 11.29 -10.28
C ASP A 126 -10.25 12.48 -10.42
N SER A 127 -10.15 13.33 -9.40
CA SER A 127 -9.11 14.35 -9.34
C SER A 127 -7.73 13.68 -9.29
N TYR A 128 -6.78 14.24 -10.02
CA TYR A 128 -5.42 13.72 -10.13
C TYR A 128 -4.46 14.53 -9.28
N PHE A 129 -3.50 13.86 -8.66
CA PHE A 129 -2.37 14.49 -7.98
C PHE A 129 -1.05 13.92 -8.48
N PRO A 130 -0.06 14.76 -8.82
CA PRO A 130 1.25 14.30 -9.25
C PRO A 130 2.09 13.86 -8.05
N VAL A 131 2.12 12.56 -7.80
CA VAL A 131 2.92 11.94 -6.72
C VAL A 131 4.37 11.74 -7.21
N PRO A 132 5.39 12.22 -6.47
CA PRO A 132 6.79 11.87 -6.75
C PRO A 132 7.01 10.37 -6.67
N LEU A 133 7.83 9.78 -7.54
CA LEU A 133 8.11 8.33 -7.48
C LEU A 133 8.62 7.88 -6.11
N GLU A 134 9.47 8.69 -5.47
CA GLU A 134 10.02 8.44 -4.14
C GLU A 134 8.96 8.40 -3.03
N ALA A 135 7.75 8.93 -3.28
CA ALA A 135 6.63 8.89 -2.36
C ALA A 135 5.80 7.59 -2.50
N LEU A 136 6.03 6.80 -3.56
CA LEU A 136 5.41 5.47 -3.68
C LEU A 136 6.01 4.50 -2.66
N PRO A 137 5.22 3.53 -2.17
CA PRO A 137 5.66 2.57 -1.17
C PRO A 137 6.63 1.59 -1.78
#